data_AF-A0A943CEL8-F1
#
_entry.id   AF-A0A943CEL8-F1
#
_cell.length_a   1.000
_cell.length_b   1.000
_cell.length_c   1.000
_cell.angle_alpha   90.00
_cell.angle_beta   90.00
_cell.angle_gamma   90.00
#
_symmetry.space_group_name_H-M   'P 1'
#
loop_
_entity.id
_entity.type
_entity.pdbx_description
1 polymer ?
#
loop_
_entity_poly.entity_id
_entity_poly.type
_entity_poly.pdbx_seq_one_letter_code
_entity_poly.pdbx_strand_id
1 'polypeptide(L)'
;MIKTIKAEFFDQFQCLMDKCPDNCCNERWSISIDEATYDKYLDMGIPNLKMKITATKPHTIINQEGKCPFVTEEGLCSIHKEYGEEFLSDTCKAYPRFVSEYGDLFIENIGLSCPASAQWIVSLNRKCRLIEDIYYEDKTETDKSFVKTEAELIMKSILECFYERNSIWESIIECYRKLGGDAIEVMNSKFCEMNSLLLQNISICYLFERIMLQSKKQNPDYRSVIERLIFILKQFEEQCQKIMVNVWYILQSNFQLFCIR
;
A
#
# COMPACT_ATOMS: atom_id res chain seq x y z
N MET A 1 17.97 -17.87 -5.93
CA MET A 1 16.55 -18.04 -6.32
C MET A 1 15.75 -17.05 -5.51
N ILE A 2 14.92 -16.24 -6.16
CA ILE A 2 14.10 -15.20 -5.55
C ILE A 2 12.64 -15.49 -5.86
N LYS A 3 11.78 -15.34 -4.86
CA LYS A 3 10.33 -15.43 -5.00
C LYS A 3 9.73 -14.04 -4.87
N THR A 4 8.81 -13.69 -5.75
CA THR A 4 8.01 -12.47 -5.65
C THR A 4 6.54 -12.85 -5.47
N ILE A 5 5.85 -12.18 -4.56
CA ILE A 5 4.39 -12.19 -4.50
C ILE A 5 3.93 -10.75 -4.69
N LYS A 6 3.04 -10.51 -5.65
CA LYS A 6 2.61 -9.16 -6.02
C LYS A 6 1.11 -9.00 -6.18
N ALA A 7 0.58 -7.84 -5.79
CA ALA A 7 -0.79 -7.47 -6.15
C ALA A 7 -0.92 -7.28 -7.67
N GLU A 8 -1.98 -7.80 -8.29
CA GLU A 8 -2.11 -7.83 -9.77
C GLU A 8 -2.08 -6.46 -10.47
N PHE A 9 -2.27 -5.36 -9.73
CA PHE A 9 -2.23 -4.01 -10.27
C PHE A 9 -0.88 -3.31 -10.12
N PHE A 10 0.08 -3.92 -9.44
CA PHE A 10 1.39 -3.31 -9.17
C PHE A 10 2.08 -2.82 -10.45
N ASP A 11 2.15 -3.68 -11.47
CA ASP A 11 2.78 -3.36 -12.77
C ASP A 11 1.89 -2.48 -13.67
N GLN A 12 0.58 -2.43 -13.39
CA GLN A 12 -0.40 -1.71 -14.20
C GLN A 12 -0.66 -0.29 -13.69
N PHE A 13 -0.09 0.08 -12.54
CA PHE A 13 -0.31 1.38 -11.94
C PHE A 13 0.14 2.51 -12.87
N GLN A 14 -0.71 3.53 -12.98
CA GLN A 14 -0.40 4.78 -13.65
C GLN A 14 -0.95 5.95 -12.84
N CYS A 15 -0.15 7.01 -12.71
CA CYS A 15 -0.59 8.25 -12.07
C CYS A 15 -1.72 8.91 -12.87
N LEU A 16 -2.77 9.38 -12.19
CA LEU A 16 -3.89 10.08 -12.83
C LEU A 16 -3.55 11.52 -13.24
N MET A 17 -2.44 12.08 -12.73
CA MET A 17 -1.98 13.44 -13.01
C MET A 17 -3.09 14.50 -12.88
N ASP A 18 -3.41 15.20 -13.97
CA ASP A 18 -4.43 16.25 -14.05
C ASP A 18 -5.84 15.76 -13.72
N LYS A 19 -6.08 14.45 -13.84
CA LYS A 19 -7.36 13.80 -13.47
C LYS A 19 -7.40 13.36 -12.00
N CYS A 20 -6.29 13.50 -11.27
CA CYS A 20 -6.23 13.10 -9.88
C CYS A 20 -7.06 14.08 -9.03
N PRO A 21 -8.05 13.61 -8.26
CA PRO A 21 -8.89 14.48 -7.42
C PRO A 21 -8.21 14.99 -6.16
N ASP A 22 -7.02 14.46 -5.88
CA ASP A 22 -6.22 14.73 -4.70
C ASP A 22 -4.74 14.64 -5.10
N ASN A 23 -3.82 14.90 -4.18
CA ASN A 23 -2.40 14.80 -4.44
C ASN A 23 -1.62 14.24 -3.26
N CYS A 24 -0.60 13.44 -3.57
CA CYS A 24 0.33 12.88 -2.59
C CYS A 24 1.28 13.91 -1.95
N CYS A 25 1.30 15.14 -2.49
CA CYS A 25 2.19 16.24 -2.11
C CYS A 25 1.64 17.12 -0.96
N ASN A 26 0.37 16.92 -0.57
CA ASN A 26 -0.27 17.54 0.58
C ASN A 26 -0.16 16.69 1.87
N GLU A 27 0.36 15.47 1.75
CA GLU A 27 0.42 14.53 2.87
C GLU A 27 1.63 14.82 3.77
N ARG A 28 1.45 14.71 5.09
CA ARG A 28 2.49 14.97 6.11
C ARG A 28 3.49 13.82 6.25
N TRP A 29 4.01 13.32 5.13
CA TRP A 29 5.07 12.31 5.11
C TRP A 29 6.39 12.93 4.67
N SER A 30 7.48 12.27 5.02
CA SER A 30 8.83 12.71 4.64
C SER A 30 9.15 12.16 3.25
N ILE A 31 9.41 13.06 2.30
CA ILE A 31 9.81 12.71 0.95
C ILE A 31 11.34 12.82 0.85
N SER A 32 11.99 11.67 0.70
CA SER A 32 13.42 11.60 0.39
C SER A 32 13.67 11.85 -1.10
N ILE A 33 14.78 12.54 -1.38
CA ILE A 33 15.32 12.73 -2.73
C ILE A 33 16.67 12.01 -2.77
N ASP A 34 16.82 11.10 -3.73
CA ASP A 34 18.08 10.42 -4.00
C ASP A 34 19.13 11.40 -4.53
N GLU A 35 20.42 11.09 -4.30
CA GLU A 35 21.55 11.95 -4.66
C GLU A 35 21.55 12.28 -6.16
N ALA A 36 21.28 11.27 -7.01
CA ALA A 36 21.23 11.45 -8.46
C ALA A 36 20.13 12.42 -8.91
N THR A 37 18.94 12.36 -8.31
CA THR A 37 17.84 13.28 -8.61
C THR A 37 18.14 14.69 -8.10
N TYR A 38 18.77 14.83 -6.93
CA TYR A 38 19.17 16.14 -6.41
C TYR A 38 20.21 16.82 -7.30
N ASP A 39 21.25 16.10 -7.72
CA ASP A 39 22.27 16.60 -8.64
C ASP A 39 21.65 16.99 -9.99
N LYS A 40 20.72 16.18 -10.50
CA LYS A 40 19.94 16.52 -11.71
C LYS A 40 19.18 17.83 -11.53
N TYR A 41 18.52 18.06 -10.40
CA TYR A 41 17.81 19.31 -10.13
C TYR A 41 18.75 20.53 -10.03
N LEU A 42 19.99 20.34 -9.54
CA LEU A 42 21.01 21.38 -9.53
C LEU A 42 21.43 21.74 -10.97
N ASP A 43 21.72 20.73 -11.79
CA ASP A 43 22.17 20.92 -13.18
C ASP A 43 21.09 21.58 -14.05
N MET A 44 19.82 21.22 -13.82
CA MET A 44 18.67 21.85 -14.48
C MET A 44 18.42 23.30 -14.02
N GLY A 45 19.03 23.74 -12.92
CA GLY A 45 18.83 25.08 -12.36
C GLY A 45 17.44 25.28 -11.76
N ILE A 46 16.88 24.26 -11.10
CA ILE A 46 15.54 24.36 -10.49
C ILE A 46 15.47 25.55 -9.51
N PRO A 47 14.54 26.50 -9.68
CA PRO A 47 14.51 27.72 -8.88
C PRO A 47 14.33 27.45 -7.38
N ASN A 48 15.12 28.15 -6.58
CA ASN A 48 15.12 28.12 -5.11
C ASN A 48 15.33 26.72 -4.51
N LEU A 49 16.04 25.82 -5.18
CA LEU A 49 16.22 24.43 -4.76
C LEU A 49 16.67 24.28 -3.30
N LYS A 50 17.61 25.12 -2.84
CA LYS A 50 18.12 25.10 -1.45
C LYS A 50 17.07 25.48 -0.40
N MET A 51 16.00 26.18 -0.79
CA MET A 51 14.85 26.48 0.08
C MET A 51 13.78 25.37 0.02
N LYS A 52 13.86 24.49 -0.97
CA LYS A 52 12.91 23.39 -1.22
C LYS A 52 13.40 22.05 -0.72
N ILE A 53 14.71 21.83 -0.69
CA ILE A 53 15.34 20.56 -0.32
C ILE A 53 16.49 20.83 0.65
N THR A 54 16.48 20.10 1.77
CA THR A 54 17.62 20.05 2.70
C THR A 54 18.66 19.09 2.16
N ALA A 55 19.89 19.58 2.01
CA ALA A 55 21.02 18.79 1.55
C ALA A 55 21.54 17.84 2.65
N THR A 56 20.84 16.73 2.88
CA THR A 56 21.24 15.62 3.77
C THR A 56 21.54 14.34 2.97
N LYS A 57 21.97 13.23 3.60
CA LYS A 57 22.07 11.92 2.94
C LYS A 57 21.13 10.91 3.63
N PRO A 58 19.98 10.53 3.02
CA PRO A 58 19.40 11.06 1.78
C PRO A 58 18.95 12.52 1.90
N HIS A 59 18.78 13.23 0.77
CA HIS A 59 18.23 14.58 0.78
C HIS A 59 16.74 14.54 1.12
N THR A 60 16.19 15.62 1.66
CA THR A 60 14.80 15.63 2.13
C THR A 60 14.08 16.89 1.66
N ILE A 61 12.87 16.72 1.15
CA ILE A 61 11.99 17.85 0.84
C ILE A 61 11.68 18.64 2.11
N ILE A 62 11.80 19.97 2.03
CA ILE A 62 11.39 20.90 3.08
C ILE A 62 9.91 21.19 2.88
N ASN A 63 9.07 20.55 3.69
CA ASN A 63 7.63 20.83 3.69
C ASN A 63 7.37 22.28 4.15
N GLN A 64 6.64 23.04 3.35
CA GLN A 64 6.20 24.40 3.67
C GLN A 64 4.71 24.34 4.00
N GLU A 65 4.35 24.71 5.24
CA GLU A 65 2.97 24.64 5.73
C GLU A 65 2.31 23.25 5.57
N GLY A 66 3.12 22.19 5.66
CA GLY A 66 2.67 20.81 5.52
C GLY A 66 2.52 20.33 4.07
N LYS A 67 3.00 21.10 3.09
CA LYS A 67 2.97 20.75 1.67
C LYS A 67 4.36 20.65 1.08
N CYS A 68 4.50 19.79 0.09
CA CYS A 68 5.68 19.75 -0.77
C CYS A 68 5.82 21.08 -1.53
N PRO A 69 7.00 21.71 -1.59
CA PRO A 69 7.21 23.01 -2.23
C PRO A 69 7.22 22.93 -3.78
N PHE A 70 7.00 21.73 -4.33
CA PHE A 70 6.80 21.49 -5.75
C PHE A 70 5.32 21.30 -6.11
N VAL A 71 4.38 21.45 -5.15
CA VAL A 71 2.95 21.44 -5.48
C VAL A 71 2.55 22.76 -6.14
N THR A 72 1.83 22.71 -7.25
CA THR A 72 1.27 23.90 -7.91
C THR A 72 -0.04 24.33 -7.25
N GLU A 73 -0.55 25.50 -7.62
CA GLU A 73 -1.86 25.97 -7.17
C GLU A 73 -3.00 25.04 -7.63
N GLU A 74 -2.82 24.32 -8.74
CA GLU A 74 -3.77 23.31 -9.21
C GLU A 74 -3.62 21.95 -8.48
N GLY A 75 -2.73 21.84 -7.49
CA GLY A 75 -2.51 20.60 -6.74
C GLY A 75 -1.64 19.57 -7.46
N LEU A 76 -0.97 19.94 -8.55
CA LEU A 76 -0.12 19.03 -9.33
C LEU A 76 1.35 19.13 -8.88
N CYS A 77 2.13 18.06 -9.09
CA CYS A 77 3.58 18.15 -8.92
C CYS A 77 4.18 18.91 -10.12
N SER A 78 4.81 20.06 -9.87
CA SER A 78 5.43 20.88 -10.92
C SER A 78 6.55 20.14 -11.65
N ILE A 79 7.33 19.31 -10.94
CA ILE A 79 8.38 18.50 -11.58
C ILE A 79 7.78 17.52 -12.59
N HIS A 80 6.75 16.77 -12.19
CA HIS A 80 6.11 15.82 -13.09
C HIS A 80 5.42 16.56 -14.25
N LYS A 81 4.71 17.65 -13.96
CA LYS A 81 3.98 18.46 -14.95
C LYS A 81 4.90 19.05 -16.02
N GLU A 82 6.07 19.55 -15.63
CA GLU A 82 6.99 20.28 -16.54
C GLU A 82 8.01 19.37 -17.22
N TYR A 83 8.53 18.37 -16.51
CA TYR A 83 9.69 17.58 -16.98
C TYR A 83 9.36 16.10 -17.22
N GLY A 84 8.27 15.57 -16.66
CA GLY A 84 7.88 14.17 -16.81
C GLY A 84 8.22 13.27 -15.62
N GLU A 85 7.72 12.03 -15.65
CA GLU A 85 7.87 11.04 -14.58
C GLU A 85 9.33 10.68 -14.31
N GLU A 86 10.19 10.67 -15.34
CA GLU A 86 11.61 10.32 -15.27
C GLU A 86 12.45 11.29 -14.44
N PHE A 87 11.92 12.50 -14.18
CA PHE A 87 12.56 13.52 -13.35
C PHE A 87 12.17 13.44 -11.88
N LEU A 88 11.15 12.66 -11.54
CA LEU A 88 10.80 12.42 -10.14
C LEU A 88 11.92 11.65 -9.40
N SER A 89 12.01 11.86 -8.09
CA SER A 89 12.87 11.03 -7.24
C SER A 89 12.36 9.60 -7.17
N ASP A 90 13.22 8.67 -6.75
CA ASP A 90 12.83 7.27 -6.56
C ASP A 90 11.62 7.15 -5.61
N THR A 91 11.57 7.97 -4.56
CA THR A 91 10.44 8.04 -3.63
C THR A 91 9.13 8.37 -4.34
N CYS A 92 9.13 9.40 -5.19
CA CYS A 92 7.94 9.87 -5.89
C CYS A 92 7.54 8.95 -7.05
N LYS A 93 8.51 8.35 -7.76
CA LYS A 93 8.25 7.35 -8.83
C LYS A 93 7.69 6.05 -8.28
N ALA A 94 8.20 5.63 -7.13
CA ALA A 94 7.75 4.41 -6.48
C ALA A 94 6.32 4.61 -5.99
N TYR A 95 6.00 5.71 -5.30
CA TYR A 95 4.66 5.92 -4.76
C TYR A 95 3.55 5.76 -5.82
N PRO A 96 2.48 5.01 -5.53
CA PRO A 96 2.12 4.34 -4.27
C PRO A 96 2.62 2.89 -4.17
N ARG A 97 3.44 2.43 -5.12
CA ARG A 97 4.08 1.11 -5.08
C ARG A 97 5.14 1.08 -4.00
N PHE A 98 5.25 -0.06 -3.35
CA PHE A 98 6.35 -0.34 -2.43
C PHE A 98 6.71 -1.82 -2.49
N VAL A 99 7.99 -2.08 -2.20
CA VAL A 99 8.58 -3.41 -2.22
C VAL A 99 9.12 -3.69 -0.82
N SER A 100 8.80 -4.87 -0.28
CA SER A 100 9.31 -5.35 1.00
C SER A 100 10.06 -6.67 0.83
N GLU A 101 11.27 -6.73 1.33
CA GLU A 101 12.14 -7.91 1.29
C GLU A 101 12.05 -8.74 2.58
N TYR A 102 12.00 -10.06 2.44
CA TYR A 102 11.93 -11.07 3.51
C TYR A 102 12.84 -12.26 3.17
N GLY A 103 14.16 -12.05 3.24
CA GLY A 103 15.12 -13.02 2.71
C GLY A 103 14.93 -13.15 1.21
N ASP A 104 14.76 -14.37 0.71
CA ASP A 104 14.55 -14.64 -0.72
C ASP A 104 13.12 -14.33 -1.22
N LEU A 105 12.24 -13.78 -0.37
CA LEU A 105 10.87 -13.39 -0.72
C LEU A 105 10.73 -11.86 -0.83
N PHE A 106 10.24 -11.39 -1.98
CA PHE A 106 9.87 -10.01 -2.24
C PHE A 106 8.35 -9.88 -2.29
N ILE A 107 7.84 -8.85 -1.63
CA ILE A 107 6.42 -8.50 -1.60
C ILE A 107 6.25 -7.15 -2.28
N GLU A 108 5.47 -7.14 -3.36
CA GLU A 108 5.18 -5.97 -4.16
C GLU A 108 3.70 -5.61 -4.01
N ASN A 109 3.44 -4.46 -3.42
CA ASN A 109 2.07 -4.06 -3.09
C ASN A 109 1.86 -2.58 -3.37
N ILE A 110 0.60 -2.15 -3.32
CA ILE A 110 0.21 -0.81 -3.70
C ILE A 110 -0.57 -0.11 -2.57
N GLY A 111 -0.13 1.10 -2.24
CA GLY A 111 -0.78 1.94 -1.26
C GLY A 111 -2.15 2.38 -1.75
N LEU A 112 -3.18 2.10 -0.94
CA LEU A 112 -4.56 2.49 -1.21
C LEU A 112 -4.86 3.95 -0.81
N SER A 113 -3.86 4.69 -0.29
CA SER A 113 -3.95 6.15 -0.13
C SER A 113 -3.97 6.89 -1.46
N CYS A 114 -3.43 6.30 -2.54
CA CYS A 114 -3.49 6.91 -3.85
C CYS A 114 -4.89 6.76 -4.48
N PRO A 115 -5.49 7.85 -5.01
CA PRO A 115 -6.78 7.79 -5.69
C PRO A 115 -6.86 6.78 -6.85
N ALA A 116 -5.77 6.58 -7.60
CA ALA A 116 -5.74 5.62 -8.70
C ALA A 116 -5.82 4.16 -8.20
N SER A 117 -5.06 3.85 -7.14
CA SER A 117 -5.10 2.54 -6.47
C SER A 117 -6.46 2.28 -5.83
N ALA A 118 -7.02 3.30 -5.18
CA ALA A 118 -8.37 3.26 -4.62
C ALA A 118 -9.45 3.03 -5.70
N GLN A 119 -9.34 3.73 -6.84
CA GLN A 119 -10.25 3.53 -7.96
C GLN A 119 -10.17 2.10 -8.51
N TRP A 120 -8.94 1.57 -8.62
CA TRP A 120 -8.73 0.19 -9.03
C TRP A 120 -9.42 -0.80 -8.08
N ILE A 121 -9.16 -0.73 -6.77
CA ILE A 121 -9.71 -1.72 -5.82
C ILE A 121 -11.25 -1.71 -5.77
N VAL A 122 -11.88 -0.54 -5.96
CA VAL A 122 -13.35 -0.38 -6.05
C VAL A 122 -13.90 -0.95 -7.34
N SER A 123 -13.16 -0.81 -8.45
CA SER A 123 -13.61 -1.29 -9.76
C SER A 123 -13.63 -2.81 -9.88
N LEU A 124 -12.99 -3.53 -8.96
CA LEU A 124 -12.93 -4.98 -8.98
C LEU A 124 -14.30 -5.61 -8.66
N ASN A 125 -14.86 -6.32 -9.64
CA ASN A 125 -16.05 -7.15 -9.47
C ASN A 125 -15.73 -8.60 -9.02
N ARG A 126 -14.48 -8.84 -8.61
CA ARG A 126 -13.97 -10.12 -8.12
C ARG A 126 -12.91 -9.89 -7.05
N LYS A 127 -12.44 -10.97 -6.43
CA LYS A 127 -11.35 -10.89 -5.47
C LYS A 127 -10.04 -10.47 -6.14
N CYS A 128 -9.29 -9.57 -5.49
CA CYS A 128 -7.96 -9.17 -5.87
C CYS A 128 -7.04 -10.39 -5.91
N ARG A 129 -6.29 -10.55 -7.00
CA ARG A 129 -5.34 -11.66 -7.15
C ARG A 129 -3.95 -11.22 -6.68
N LEU A 130 -3.31 -12.11 -5.94
CA LEU A 130 -1.87 -12.07 -5.71
C LEU A 130 -1.20 -13.01 -6.72
N ILE A 131 -0.22 -12.50 -7.45
CA ILE A 131 0.55 -13.23 -8.45
C ILE A 131 1.85 -13.67 -7.81
N GLU A 132 2.17 -14.96 -7.88
CA GLU A 132 3.46 -15.51 -7.41
C GLU A 132 4.38 -15.77 -8.61
N ASP A 133 5.58 -15.21 -8.58
CA ASP A 133 6.62 -15.41 -9.59
C ASP A 133 7.91 -15.94 -8.90
N ILE A 134 8.67 -16.78 -9.60
CA ILE A 134 9.97 -17.32 -9.11
C ILE A 134 11.04 -17.04 -10.16
N TYR A 135 12.13 -16.42 -9.72
CA TYR A 135 13.30 -16.09 -10.51
C TYR A 135 14.55 -16.82 -10.01
N TYR A 136 15.44 -17.21 -10.92
CA TYR A 136 16.73 -17.83 -10.60
C TYR A 136 17.85 -16.91 -11.08
N GLU A 137 18.67 -16.42 -10.13
CA GLU A 137 19.84 -15.58 -10.43
C GLU A 137 20.85 -16.33 -11.31
N ASP A 138 21.03 -17.63 -11.06
CA ASP A 138 21.82 -18.52 -11.88
C ASP A 138 20.91 -19.63 -12.45
N LYS A 139 20.85 -19.71 -13.79
CA LYS A 139 20.04 -20.68 -14.53
C LYS A 139 20.45 -22.13 -14.29
N THR A 140 21.61 -22.37 -13.67
CA THR A 140 22.11 -23.69 -13.29
C THR A 140 21.59 -24.17 -11.93
N GLU A 141 20.93 -23.29 -11.15
CA GLU A 141 20.39 -23.60 -9.81
C GLU A 141 18.93 -24.10 -9.83
N THR A 142 18.55 -24.90 -10.83
CA THR A 142 17.15 -25.38 -10.98
C THR A 142 16.67 -26.32 -9.87
N ASP A 143 17.59 -26.88 -9.07
CA ASP A 143 17.30 -27.86 -8.02
C ASP A 143 17.18 -27.25 -6.60
N LYS A 144 17.31 -25.93 -6.44
CA LYS A 144 17.07 -25.29 -5.14
C LYS A 144 15.57 -25.24 -4.85
N SER A 145 15.13 -25.89 -3.77
CA SER A 145 13.75 -25.80 -3.29
C SER A 145 13.54 -24.58 -2.39
N PHE A 146 12.51 -23.78 -2.64
CA PHE A 146 12.13 -22.68 -1.76
C PHE A 146 11.57 -23.23 -0.44
N VAL A 147 12.27 -22.99 0.68
CA VAL A 147 11.76 -23.34 2.00
C VAL A 147 10.80 -22.25 2.45
N LYS A 148 9.49 -22.55 2.45
CA LYS A 148 8.47 -21.61 2.92
C LYS A 148 8.72 -21.27 4.39
N THR A 149 8.77 -19.98 4.69
CA THR A 149 8.87 -19.50 6.07
C THR A 149 7.55 -19.75 6.80
N GLU A 150 7.60 -19.83 8.13
CA GLU A 150 6.39 -19.92 8.96
C GLU A 150 5.43 -18.77 8.66
N ALA A 151 5.96 -17.56 8.48
CA ALA A 151 5.20 -16.37 8.12
C ALA A 151 4.45 -16.51 6.79
N GLU A 152 5.09 -17.08 5.75
CA GLU A 152 4.42 -17.32 4.47
C GLU A 152 3.29 -18.34 4.62
N LEU A 153 3.50 -19.41 5.41
CA LEU A 153 2.47 -20.42 5.65
C LEU A 153 1.26 -19.81 6.39
N ILE A 154 1.52 -19.00 7.43
CA ILE A 154 0.47 -18.28 8.16
C ILE A 154 -0.25 -17.32 7.22
N MET A 155 0.48 -16.50 6.47
CA MET A 155 -0.09 -15.54 5.52
C MET A 155 -1.02 -16.23 4.52
N LYS A 156 -0.59 -17.34 3.92
CA LYS A 156 -1.41 -18.12 2.98
C LYS A 156 -2.68 -18.67 3.64
N SER A 157 -2.52 -19.33 4.78
CA SER A 157 -3.65 -19.89 5.55
C SER A 157 -4.70 -18.83 5.94
N ILE A 158 -4.26 -17.61 6.25
CA ILE A 158 -5.14 -16.49 6.57
C ILE A 158 -5.80 -15.92 5.31
N LEU A 159 -5.05 -15.69 4.24
CA LEU A 159 -5.60 -15.17 2.99
C LEU A 159 -6.60 -16.13 2.34
N GLU A 160 -6.40 -17.43 2.45
CA GLU A 160 -7.35 -18.47 2.00
C GLU A 160 -8.76 -18.26 2.58
N CYS A 161 -8.88 -17.85 3.85
CA CYS A 161 -10.18 -17.52 4.45
C CYS A 161 -10.94 -16.44 3.66
N PHE A 162 -10.23 -15.41 3.20
CA PHE A 162 -10.80 -14.32 2.41
C PHE A 162 -11.10 -14.78 0.98
N TYR A 163 -10.33 -15.73 0.42
CA TYR A 163 -10.58 -16.27 -0.91
C TYR A 163 -11.72 -17.28 -0.99
N GLU A 164 -11.93 -18.09 0.04
CA GLU A 164 -12.94 -19.15 0.05
C GLU A 164 -14.32 -18.66 0.49
N ARG A 165 -14.39 -17.58 1.26
CA ARG A 165 -15.65 -17.07 1.84
C ARG A 165 -16.12 -15.80 1.16
N ASN A 166 -17.43 -15.60 1.06
CA ASN A 166 -18.00 -14.37 0.51
C ASN A 166 -18.38 -13.35 1.60
N SER A 167 -18.37 -13.74 2.87
CA SER A 167 -18.64 -12.86 4.01
C SER A 167 -17.33 -12.37 4.65
N ILE A 168 -17.16 -11.04 4.71
CA ILE A 168 -16.01 -10.40 5.36
C ILE A 168 -15.87 -10.83 6.82
N TRP A 169 -16.97 -10.93 7.56
CA TRP A 169 -16.94 -11.27 8.98
C TRP A 169 -16.65 -12.74 9.24
N GLU A 170 -17.21 -13.64 8.45
CA GLU A 170 -16.85 -15.07 8.54
C GLU A 170 -15.38 -15.30 8.24
N SER A 171 -14.82 -14.53 7.29
CA SER A 171 -13.39 -14.58 6.95
C SER A 171 -12.53 -14.14 8.12
N ILE A 172 -12.85 -13.00 8.74
CA ILE A 172 -12.12 -12.46 9.90
C ILE A 172 -12.21 -13.40 11.11
N ILE A 173 -13.38 -13.96 11.41
CA ILE A 173 -13.58 -14.91 12.51
C ILE A 173 -12.73 -16.16 12.29
N GLU A 174 -12.73 -16.72 11.07
CA GLU A 174 -11.90 -17.88 10.74
C GLU A 174 -10.41 -17.60 10.91
N CYS A 175 -9.95 -16.43 10.45
CA CYS A 175 -8.57 -16.00 10.61
C CYS A 175 -8.17 -15.93 12.08
N TYR A 176 -9.01 -15.30 12.90
CA TYR A 176 -8.74 -15.16 14.33
C TYR A 176 -8.70 -16.52 15.03
N ARG A 177 -9.59 -17.45 14.67
CA ARG A 177 -9.59 -18.83 15.19
C ARG A 177 -8.31 -19.59 14.80
N LYS A 178 -7.87 -19.47 13.54
CA LYS A 178 -6.62 -20.10 13.06
C LYS A 178 -5.39 -19.61 13.81
N LEU A 179 -5.42 -18.38 14.33
CA LEU A 179 -4.37 -17.82 15.19
C LEU A 179 -4.55 -18.19 16.68
N GLY A 180 -5.47 -19.11 17.01
CA GLY A 180 -5.74 -19.64 18.35
C GLY A 180 -6.59 -18.72 19.23
N GLY A 181 -7.36 -17.81 18.65
CA GLY A 181 -8.29 -16.96 19.38
C GLY A 181 -9.65 -17.63 19.62
N ASP A 182 -10.18 -17.51 20.83
CA ASP A 182 -11.42 -18.19 21.25
C ASP A 182 -12.71 -17.42 20.89
N ALA A 183 -12.65 -16.08 20.93
CA ALA A 183 -13.76 -15.21 20.56
C ALA A 183 -13.26 -13.83 20.12
N ILE A 184 -13.91 -13.24 19.11
CA ILE A 184 -13.70 -11.85 18.68
C ILE A 184 -15.04 -11.21 18.34
N GLU A 185 -15.24 -9.98 18.80
CA GLU A 185 -16.47 -9.23 18.52
C GLU A 185 -16.33 -8.49 17.19
N VAL A 186 -17.16 -8.90 16.23
CA VAL A 186 -17.30 -8.23 14.94
C VAL A 186 -18.72 -7.70 14.80
N MET A 187 -18.85 -6.47 14.30
CA MET A 187 -20.15 -5.83 14.12
C MET A 187 -20.75 -6.32 12.82
N ASN A 188 -21.92 -6.94 12.85
CA ASN A 188 -22.63 -7.24 11.61
C ASN A 188 -23.46 -6.01 11.18
N SER A 189 -22.90 -5.19 10.30
CA SER A 189 -23.58 -4.04 9.70
C SER A 189 -24.07 -4.36 8.28
N LYS A 190 -25.23 -3.79 7.91
CA LYS A 190 -25.73 -3.87 6.53
C LYS A 190 -24.73 -3.33 5.51
N PHE A 191 -23.91 -2.34 5.91
CA PHE A 191 -22.85 -1.80 5.06
C PHE A 191 -21.81 -2.88 4.71
N CYS A 192 -21.35 -3.64 5.69
CA CYS A 192 -20.38 -4.70 5.47
C CYS A 192 -20.95 -5.87 4.68
N GLU A 193 -22.23 -6.20 4.86
CA GLU A 193 -22.91 -7.19 4.03
C GLU A 193 -22.96 -6.74 2.56
N MET A 194 -23.39 -5.51 2.30
CA MET A 194 -23.53 -4.96 0.94
C MET A 194 -22.19 -4.75 0.24
N ASN A 195 -21.12 -4.43 0.98
CA ASN A 195 -19.80 -4.12 0.43
C ASN A 195 -18.77 -5.22 0.71
N SER A 196 -19.22 -6.44 1.04
CA SER A 196 -18.34 -7.53 1.49
C SER A 196 -17.18 -7.77 0.52
N LEU A 197 -17.43 -7.78 -0.79
CA LEU A 197 -16.37 -7.97 -1.80
C LEU A 197 -15.29 -6.89 -1.75
N LEU A 198 -15.67 -5.61 -1.61
CA LEU A 198 -14.71 -4.51 -1.50
C LEU A 198 -13.87 -4.67 -0.23
N LEU A 199 -14.51 -4.97 0.90
CA LEU A 199 -13.83 -5.15 2.18
C LEU A 199 -12.92 -6.38 2.19
N GLN A 200 -13.29 -7.45 1.47
CA GLN A 200 -12.44 -8.61 1.21
C GLN A 200 -11.18 -8.20 0.44
N ASN A 201 -11.31 -7.42 -0.63
CA ASN A 201 -10.18 -6.95 -1.44
C ASN A 201 -9.22 -6.05 -0.67
N ILE A 202 -9.77 -5.13 0.13
CA ILE A 202 -9.03 -4.34 1.10
C ILE A 202 -8.23 -5.23 2.05
N SER A 203 -8.89 -6.24 2.62
CA SER A 203 -8.30 -7.12 3.62
C SER A 203 -7.18 -7.98 3.05
N ILE A 204 -7.35 -8.48 1.83
CA ILE A 204 -6.31 -9.22 1.09
C ILE A 204 -5.05 -8.36 0.94
N CYS A 205 -5.19 -7.13 0.41
CA CYS A 205 -4.06 -6.25 0.18
C CYS A 205 -3.36 -5.84 1.49
N TYR A 206 -4.13 -5.66 2.57
CA TYR A 206 -3.61 -5.33 3.89
C TYR A 206 -2.86 -6.50 4.54
N LEU A 207 -3.52 -7.64 4.70
CA LEU A 207 -2.99 -8.77 5.47
C LEU A 207 -1.76 -9.39 4.82
N PHE A 208 -1.75 -9.41 3.48
CA PHE A 208 -0.64 -9.90 2.68
C PHE A 208 0.70 -9.28 3.11
N GLU A 209 0.76 -7.96 3.22
CA GLU A 209 1.98 -7.28 3.67
C GLU A 209 2.15 -7.32 5.20
N ARG A 210 1.08 -7.09 5.96
CA ARG A 210 1.19 -6.83 7.40
C ARG A 210 1.58 -8.05 8.22
N ILE A 211 1.15 -9.25 7.81
CA ILE A 211 1.62 -10.49 8.46
C ILE A 211 3.14 -10.62 8.31
N MET A 212 3.65 -10.33 7.12
CA MET A 212 5.08 -10.45 6.82
C MET A 212 5.89 -9.39 7.56
N LEU A 213 5.41 -8.15 7.65
CA LEU A 213 6.06 -7.13 8.50
C LEU A 213 6.12 -7.55 9.97
N GLN A 214 5.08 -8.21 10.49
CA GLN A 214 5.07 -8.69 11.88
C GLN A 214 6.11 -9.78 12.12
N SER A 215 6.42 -10.60 11.11
CA SER A 215 7.41 -11.67 11.23
C SER A 215 8.85 -11.18 11.35
N LYS A 216 9.12 -9.90 11.05
CA LYS A 216 10.43 -9.27 11.29
C LYS A 216 10.68 -8.92 12.77
N LYS A 217 9.65 -9.01 13.62
CA LYS A 217 9.77 -8.72 15.05
C LYS A 217 10.26 -9.93 15.82
N GLN A 218 10.96 -9.70 16.93
CA GLN A 218 11.45 -10.77 17.81
C GLN A 218 10.30 -11.64 18.36
N ASN A 219 9.15 -11.03 18.65
CA ASN A 219 7.93 -11.72 19.09
C ASN A 219 6.77 -11.29 18.17
N PRO A 220 6.54 -12.01 17.06
CA PRO A 220 5.43 -11.74 16.18
C PRO A 220 4.09 -11.91 16.91
N ASP A 221 3.14 -11.06 16.56
CA ASP A 221 1.79 -11.05 17.11
C ASP A 221 0.84 -10.81 15.94
N TYR A 222 0.44 -11.91 15.32
CA TYR A 222 -0.44 -11.89 14.16
C TYR A 222 -1.90 -11.60 14.57
N ARG A 223 -2.27 -11.76 15.84
CA ARG A 223 -3.64 -11.47 16.31
C ARG A 223 -3.91 -9.98 16.27
N SER A 224 -2.97 -9.16 16.74
CA SER A 224 -3.12 -7.70 16.66
C SER A 224 -3.18 -7.19 15.21
N VAL A 225 -2.65 -7.93 14.23
CA VAL A 225 -2.86 -7.62 12.80
C VAL A 225 -4.34 -7.76 12.41
N ILE A 226 -5.02 -8.81 12.87
CA ILE A 226 -6.47 -9.02 12.63
C ILE A 226 -7.31 -7.96 13.36
N GLU A 227 -6.97 -7.67 14.62
CA GLU A 227 -7.67 -6.62 15.40
C GLU A 227 -7.51 -5.25 14.74
N ARG A 228 -6.31 -4.94 14.22
CA ARG A 228 -6.05 -3.73 13.47
C ARG A 228 -6.85 -3.67 12.18
N LEU A 229 -6.98 -4.78 11.45
CA LEU A 229 -7.86 -4.84 10.27
C LEU A 229 -9.30 -4.46 10.65
N ILE A 230 -9.86 -5.06 11.71
CA ILE A 230 -11.23 -4.75 12.17
C ILE A 230 -11.38 -3.27 12.50
N PHE A 231 -10.41 -2.70 13.24
CA PHE A 231 -10.42 -1.28 13.56
C PHE A 231 -10.50 -0.43 12.30
N ILE A 232 -9.69 -0.73 11.28
CA ILE A 232 -9.65 0.10 10.09
C ILE A 232 -10.91 -0.09 9.23
N LEU A 233 -11.48 -1.29 9.14
CA LEU A 233 -12.76 -1.51 8.45
C LEU A 233 -13.91 -0.74 9.11
N LYS A 234 -13.94 -0.66 10.45
CA LYS A 234 -14.91 0.15 11.19
C LYS A 234 -14.76 1.65 10.87
N GLN A 235 -13.53 2.15 10.90
CA GLN A 235 -13.27 3.55 10.54
C GLN A 235 -13.66 3.85 9.09
N PHE A 236 -13.39 2.92 8.18
CA PHE A 236 -13.79 3.04 6.79
C PHE A 236 -15.33 3.11 6.64
N GLU A 237 -16.07 2.24 7.32
CA GLU A 237 -17.54 2.26 7.33
C GLU A 237 -18.08 3.59 7.88
N GLU A 238 -17.62 4.03 9.06
CA GLU A 238 -18.08 5.26 9.70
C GLU A 238 -17.93 6.47 8.78
N GLN A 239 -16.84 6.51 8.03
CA GLN A 239 -16.53 7.61 7.12
C GLN A 239 -17.38 7.52 5.85
N CYS A 240 -17.63 6.31 5.33
CA CYS A 240 -18.58 6.10 4.25
C CYS A 240 -19.98 6.59 4.61
N GLN A 241 -20.43 6.32 5.84
CA GLN A 241 -21.75 6.71 6.31
C GLN A 241 -21.88 8.22 6.53
N LYS A 242 -20.84 8.89 7.05
CA LYS A 242 -20.84 10.35 7.28
C LYS A 242 -20.97 11.17 6.00
N ILE A 243 -20.39 10.70 4.91
CA ILE A 243 -20.22 11.52 3.70
C ILE A 243 -21.45 11.43 2.78
N MET A 244 -22.33 10.42 2.91
CA MET A 244 -23.52 10.18 2.05
C MET A 244 -23.27 10.39 0.53
N VAL A 245 -22.01 10.31 0.09
CA VAL A 245 -21.56 10.52 -1.29
C VAL A 245 -20.33 9.63 -1.53
N ASN A 246 -20.45 8.81 -2.57
CA ASN A 246 -19.43 8.01 -3.29
C ASN A 246 -18.24 7.46 -2.49
N VAL A 247 -18.22 6.12 -2.32
CA VAL A 247 -17.15 5.28 -1.70
C VAL A 247 -15.72 5.70 -2.10
N TRP A 248 -15.56 6.25 -3.29
CA TRP A 248 -14.31 6.76 -3.85
C TRP A 248 -13.60 7.82 -2.98
N TYR A 249 -14.32 8.79 -2.40
CA TYR A 249 -13.71 9.84 -1.58
C TYR A 249 -13.20 9.34 -0.21
N ILE A 250 -13.79 8.26 0.30
CA ILE A 250 -13.43 7.71 1.61
C ILE A 250 -12.14 6.90 1.55
N LEU A 251 -11.91 6.19 0.45
CA LEU A 251 -10.64 5.47 0.24
C LEU A 251 -9.44 6.43 0.24
N GLN A 252 -9.59 7.62 -0.35
CA GLN A 252 -8.54 8.64 -0.42
C GLN A 252 -8.12 9.15 0.96
N SER A 253 -9.10 9.39 1.84
CA SER A 253 -8.87 10.06 3.13
C SER A 253 -8.65 9.11 4.31
N ASN A 254 -9.12 7.86 4.23
CA ASN A 254 -9.07 6.92 5.36
C ASN A 254 -8.09 5.76 5.19
N PHE A 255 -7.60 5.48 3.98
CA PHE A 255 -6.53 4.50 3.80
C PHE A 255 -5.12 5.01 4.13
N GLN A 256 -4.97 6.29 4.48
CA GLN A 256 -3.74 6.76 5.13
C GLN A 256 -3.46 6.02 6.45
N LEU A 257 -4.49 5.47 7.14
CA LEU A 257 -4.31 4.61 8.33
C LEU A 257 -3.67 3.24 8.03
N PHE A 258 -3.77 2.79 6.78
CA PHE A 258 -3.12 1.57 6.26
C PHE A 258 -1.72 1.85 5.71
N CYS A 259 -1.33 3.12 5.55
CA CYS A 259 -0.03 3.57 5.07
C CYS A 259 0.84 4.15 6.19
N ILE A 260 0.64 3.74 7.44
CA ILE A 260 1.63 3.98 8.48
C ILE A 260 2.85 3.12 8.11
N ARG A 261 3.85 3.77 7.54
CA ARG A 261 5.26 3.37 7.65
C ARG A 261 5.69 3.56 9.09
#